data_AF-A0A0Q4GB72-F1
#
_entry.id   AF-A0A0Q4GB72-F1
#
_cell.length_a   1.000
_cell.length_b   1.000
_cell.length_c   1.000
_cell.angle_alpha   90.00
_cell.angle_beta   90.00
_cell.angle_gamma   90.00
#
_symmetry.space_group_name_H-M   'P 1'
#
loop_
_entity.id
_entity.type
_entity.pdbx_description
1 polymer ?
#
loop_
_entity_poly.entity_id
_entity_poly.type
_entity_poly.pdbx_seq_one_letter_code
_entity_poly.pdbx_strand_id
1 'polypeptide(L)'
;MASELFSEFFWSRLGPTNHDWPCEDTERHGAATHPCDVVYYYDEPYAARQTYVHCDLKSYAKGTITAAAVKAAVESLGKQVACAERSDEWRKLHTHDNVTFSVSGLLFVYNHDGEYEADFQKNLVHIAPESLQLPRGSKLFVLGPREIFWLDNIRADIQRMRGKATPEVPAPEHCFFFHPQLMRRANLQVKKAKAATLETLTSPIIILEHRDPRRPVSRGVLIFYSRPGDTVDEFMYLIDTMRKYDLLDENTTVTVKTLGASPISSPTFQKAQLQYIEGLTGSGVYTDLGEYVKAIRYEPMRETRTVYSNIDLGTWG
;
A
#
# COMPACT_ATOMS: atom_id res chain seq x y z
N MET A 1 -10.72 -7.96 -9.26
CA MET A 1 -9.32 -7.54 -9.09
C MET A 1 -9.11 -6.68 -7.85
N ALA A 2 -9.75 -5.51 -7.72
CA ALA A 2 -9.48 -4.59 -6.60
C ALA A 2 -9.83 -5.21 -5.23
N SER A 3 -10.95 -5.94 -5.13
CA SER A 3 -11.33 -6.63 -3.90
C SER A 3 -10.29 -7.66 -3.46
N GLU A 4 -9.80 -8.49 -4.39
CA GLU A 4 -8.74 -9.46 -4.12
C GLU A 4 -7.43 -8.78 -3.73
N LEU A 5 -7.06 -7.69 -4.43
CA LEU A 5 -5.88 -6.91 -4.14
C LEU A 5 -5.91 -6.38 -2.71
N PHE A 6 -6.93 -5.59 -2.36
CA PHE A 6 -7.00 -4.92 -1.06
C PHE A 6 -7.25 -5.89 0.10
N SER A 7 -7.85 -7.06 -0.14
CA SER A 7 -8.00 -8.09 0.89
C SER A 7 -6.66 -8.61 1.44
N GLU A 8 -5.62 -8.70 0.60
CA GLU A 8 -4.28 -9.13 1.03
C GLU A 8 -3.55 -8.03 1.83
N PHE A 9 -4.02 -6.78 1.72
CA PHE A 9 -3.60 -5.65 2.55
C PHE A 9 -4.49 -5.46 3.80
N PHE A 10 -5.35 -6.45 4.08
CA PHE A 10 -6.29 -6.54 5.21
C PHE A 10 -7.33 -5.41 5.25
N TRP A 11 -7.68 -4.86 4.09
CA TRP A 11 -8.82 -3.96 3.99
C TRP A 11 -10.11 -4.77 3.96
N SER A 12 -11.12 -4.24 4.62
CA SER A 12 -12.48 -4.80 4.61
C SER A 12 -13.41 -3.89 3.82
N ARG A 13 -14.53 -4.42 3.33
CA ARG A 13 -15.56 -3.67 2.59
C ARG A 13 -16.83 -3.58 3.43
N LEU A 14 -17.55 -2.46 3.35
CA LEU A 14 -18.87 -2.30 3.97
C LEU A 14 -19.83 -1.58 3.02
N GLY A 15 -21.08 -2.04 2.99
CA GLY A 15 -22.14 -1.44 2.19
C GLY A 15 -22.24 -1.95 0.75
N PRO A 16 -23.16 -1.36 -0.03
CA PRO A 16 -23.39 -1.74 -1.42
C PRO A 16 -22.23 -1.32 -2.34
N THR A 17 -22.12 -1.96 -3.50
CA THR A 17 -21.23 -1.58 -4.60
C THR A 17 -22.03 -1.04 -5.79
N ASN A 18 -21.40 -0.18 -6.60
CA ASN A 18 -21.97 0.44 -7.81
C ASN A 18 -23.36 1.02 -7.60
N HIS A 19 -23.47 1.98 -6.70
CA HIS A 19 -24.72 2.68 -6.46
C HIS A 19 -24.47 4.18 -6.46
N ASP A 20 -25.54 4.92 -6.73
CA ASP A 20 -25.57 6.36 -6.60
C ASP A 20 -26.17 6.73 -5.24
N TRP A 21 -25.72 7.85 -4.67
CA TRP A 21 -26.27 8.43 -3.45
C TRP A 21 -26.44 9.95 -3.59
N PRO A 22 -27.35 10.59 -2.83
CA PRO A 22 -27.66 12.00 -2.99
C PRO A 22 -26.46 12.93 -2.72
N CYS A 23 -26.31 13.95 -3.56
CA CYS A 23 -25.32 15.00 -3.35
C CYS A 23 -25.79 15.98 -2.27
N GLU A 24 -24.92 16.26 -1.28
CA GLU A 24 -25.20 17.18 -0.17
C GLU A 24 -24.94 18.67 -0.52
N ASP A 25 -24.42 18.95 -1.72
CA ASP A 25 -24.06 20.31 -2.18
C ASP A 25 -24.32 20.46 -3.70
N THR A 26 -25.57 20.27 -4.10
CA THR A 26 -26.00 20.23 -5.51
C THR A 26 -25.68 21.52 -6.27
N GLU A 27 -25.80 22.69 -5.61
CA GLU A 27 -25.50 24.01 -6.18
C GLU A 27 -24.03 24.13 -6.58
N ARG A 28 -23.12 23.73 -5.70
CA ARG A 28 -21.67 23.81 -5.96
C ARG A 28 -21.16 22.70 -6.86
N HIS A 29 -21.69 21.49 -6.70
CA HIS A 29 -21.20 20.32 -7.41
C HIS A 29 -21.77 20.18 -8.82
N GLY A 30 -22.97 20.74 -9.06
CA GLY A 30 -23.68 20.68 -10.34
C GLY A 30 -24.24 19.29 -10.65
N ALA A 31 -24.44 18.46 -9.63
CA ALA A 31 -24.94 17.08 -9.76
C ALA A 31 -25.92 16.76 -8.64
N ALA A 32 -26.97 15.98 -8.95
CA ALA A 32 -27.97 15.55 -7.97
C ALA A 32 -27.49 14.36 -7.12
N THR A 33 -26.63 13.52 -7.69
CA THR A 33 -26.10 12.32 -7.05
C THR A 33 -24.60 12.19 -7.26
N HIS A 34 -23.99 11.34 -6.45
CA HIS A 34 -22.60 10.92 -6.52
C HIS A 34 -22.55 9.41 -6.78
N PRO A 35 -21.72 8.95 -7.74
CA PRO A 35 -21.49 7.53 -7.92
C PRO A 35 -20.57 6.98 -6.84
N CYS A 36 -20.76 5.73 -6.46
CA CYS A 36 -19.87 4.99 -5.57
C CYS A 36 -19.67 3.56 -6.08
N ASP A 37 -18.44 3.25 -6.50
CA ASP A 37 -18.09 1.90 -6.92
C ASP A 37 -17.96 0.97 -5.70
N VAL A 38 -17.15 1.37 -4.71
CA VAL A 38 -16.92 0.59 -3.48
C VAL A 38 -16.31 1.45 -2.38
N VAL A 39 -16.66 1.13 -1.12
CA VAL A 39 -15.99 1.69 0.06
C VAL A 39 -15.27 0.59 0.83
N TYR A 40 -13.96 0.76 1.00
CA TYR A 40 -13.15 -0.08 1.90
C TYR A 40 -12.93 0.62 3.24
N TYR A 41 -12.45 -0.11 4.24
CA TYR A 41 -12.05 0.47 5.50
C TYR A 41 -10.91 -0.32 6.17
N TYR A 42 -10.19 0.38 7.04
CA TYR A 42 -9.20 -0.17 7.94
C TYR A 42 -9.09 0.66 9.24
N ASP A 43 -8.53 0.05 10.29
CA ASP A 43 -8.25 0.75 11.55
C ASP A 43 -6.94 1.55 11.45
N GLU A 44 -6.96 2.80 11.90
CA GLU A 44 -5.78 3.67 11.89
C GLU A 44 -4.78 3.30 12.99
N PRO A 45 -3.49 3.09 12.69
CA PRO A 45 -2.50 2.77 13.72
C PRO A 45 -2.23 3.92 14.69
N TYR A 46 -2.32 5.18 14.24
CA TYR A 46 -1.91 6.36 15.03
C TYR A 46 -3.08 7.19 15.59
N ALA A 47 -4.31 6.68 15.48
CA ALA A 47 -5.51 7.33 15.98
C ALA A 47 -6.58 6.28 16.32
N ALA A 48 -7.37 6.50 17.37
CA ALA A 48 -8.49 5.62 17.73
C ALA A 48 -9.71 5.87 16.81
N ARG A 49 -9.51 5.71 15.49
CA ARG A 49 -10.53 5.89 14.45
C ARG A 49 -10.34 4.89 13.32
N GLN A 50 -11.36 4.76 12.49
CA GLN A 50 -11.28 4.04 11.22
C GLN A 50 -11.14 5.02 10.05
N THR A 51 -10.43 4.59 9.02
CA THR A 51 -10.46 5.29 7.74
C THR A 51 -11.32 4.49 6.78
N TYR A 52 -12.35 5.16 6.25
CA TYR A 52 -13.17 4.65 5.15
C TYR A 52 -12.64 5.26 3.86
N VAL A 53 -12.35 4.40 2.89
CA VAL A 53 -11.74 4.74 1.62
C VAL A 53 -12.82 4.65 0.55
N HIS A 54 -13.31 5.81 0.12
CA HIS A 54 -14.23 5.92 -1.00
C HIS A 54 -13.43 5.71 -2.29
N CYS A 55 -13.67 4.60 -2.98
CA CYS A 55 -12.93 4.25 -4.19
C CYS A 55 -13.71 4.63 -5.45
N ASP A 56 -13.01 5.24 -6.39
CA ASP A 56 -13.45 5.40 -7.77
C ASP A 56 -12.57 4.52 -8.66
N LEU A 57 -13.16 3.49 -9.26
CA LEU A 57 -12.49 2.45 -10.04
C LEU A 57 -12.63 2.78 -11.53
N LYS A 58 -11.50 3.14 -12.15
CA LYS A 58 -11.44 3.42 -13.59
C LYS A 58 -10.68 2.32 -14.31
N SER A 59 -11.33 1.73 -15.31
CA SER A 59 -10.70 0.86 -16.29
C SER A 59 -10.54 1.63 -17.59
N TYR A 60 -9.29 1.90 -17.98
CA TYR A 60 -8.96 2.63 -19.21
C TYR A 60 -8.13 1.75 -20.13
N ALA A 61 -8.29 1.97 -21.43
CA ALA A 61 -7.31 1.55 -22.43
C ALA A 61 -6.19 2.61 -22.46
N LYS A 62 -4.98 2.25 -22.90
CA LYS A 62 -3.79 3.10 -23.00
C LYS A 62 -4.11 4.48 -23.58
N GLY A 63 -4.83 4.51 -24.70
CA GLY A 63 -5.18 5.75 -25.41
C GLY A 63 -6.19 6.66 -24.69
N THR A 64 -6.85 6.15 -23.65
CA THR A 64 -7.88 6.88 -22.88
C THR A 64 -7.39 7.41 -21.54
N ILE A 65 -6.18 7.00 -21.10
CA ILE A 65 -5.52 7.55 -19.92
C ILE A 65 -4.90 8.91 -20.31
N THR A 66 -5.68 9.97 -20.15
CA THR A 66 -5.27 11.35 -20.46
C THR A 66 -5.29 12.23 -19.21
N ALA A 67 -4.48 13.30 -19.20
CA ALA A 67 -4.47 14.27 -18.10
C ALA A 67 -5.86 14.88 -17.83
N ALA A 68 -6.65 15.11 -18.88
CA ALA A 68 -8.02 15.62 -18.75
C ALA A 68 -8.95 14.61 -18.07
N ALA A 69 -8.91 13.33 -18.48
CA ALA A 69 -9.72 12.27 -17.90
C ALA A 69 -9.37 12.03 -16.41
N VAL A 70 -8.07 11.95 -16.10
CA VAL A 70 -7.58 11.77 -14.73
C VAL A 70 -7.97 12.97 -13.86
N LYS A 71 -7.77 14.20 -14.35
CA LYS A 71 -8.19 15.42 -13.63
C LYS A 71 -9.68 15.42 -13.32
N ALA A 72 -10.53 15.11 -14.30
CA ALA A 72 -11.98 15.07 -14.10
C ALA A 72 -12.38 14.00 -13.06
N ALA A 73 -11.73 12.83 -13.08
CA ALA A 73 -11.98 11.78 -12.09
C ALA A 73 -11.56 12.21 -10.67
N VAL A 74 -10.38 12.82 -10.51
CA VAL A 74 -9.89 13.33 -9.21
C VAL A 74 -10.81 14.44 -8.68
N GLU A 75 -11.23 15.38 -9.53
CA GLU A 75 -12.17 16.45 -9.14
C GLU A 75 -13.54 15.89 -8.73
N SER A 76 -14.06 14.91 -9.47
CA SER A 76 -15.31 14.21 -9.11
C SER A 76 -15.18 13.50 -7.77
N LEU A 77 -14.10 12.76 -7.55
CA LEU A 77 -13.85 12.05 -6.30
C LEU A 77 -13.67 13.01 -5.11
N GLY A 78 -13.06 14.19 -5.32
CA GLY A 78 -12.97 15.22 -4.29
C GLY A 78 -14.33 15.71 -3.80
N LYS A 79 -15.27 15.91 -4.74
CA LYS A 79 -16.67 16.25 -4.42
C LYS A 79 -17.36 15.14 -3.62
N GLN A 80 -17.18 13.88 -4.04
CA GLN A 80 -17.75 12.72 -3.35
C GLN A 80 -17.26 12.63 -1.90
N VAL A 81 -15.96 12.75 -1.66
CA VAL A 81 -15.37 12.76 -0.31
C VAL A 81 -15.92 13.93 0.53
N ALA A 82 -16.09 15.11 -0.07
CA ALA A 82 -16.60 16.29 0.62
C ALA A 82 -18.06 16.14 1.08
N CYS A 83 -18.89 15.43 0.32
CA CYS A 83 -20.25 15.09 0.71
C CYS A 83 -20.30 13.89 1.68
N ALA A 84 -19.41 12.90 1.53
CA ALA A 84 -19.44 11.67 2.34
C ALA A 84 -19.23 11.93 3.84
N GLU A 85 -18.40 12.92 4.18
CA GLU A 85 -18.17 13.34 5.58
C GLU A 85 -19.43 13.88 6.27
N ARG A 86 -20.40 14.43 5.52
CA ARG A 86 -21.61 15.06 6.08
C ARG A 86 -22.92 14.33 5.77
N SER A 87 -22.91 13.37 4.85
CA SER A 87 -24.10 12.65 4.41
C SER A 87 -24.49 11.55 5.40
N ASP A 88 -25.71 11.65 5.94
CA ASP A 88 -26.26 10.61 6.82
C ASP A 88 -26.60 9.33 6.02
N GLU A 89 -26.97 9.45 4.75
CA GLU A 89 -27.23 8.30 3.89
C GLU A 89 -25.95 7.53 3.60
N TRP A 90 -24.88 8.24 3.19
CA TRP A 90 -23.58 7.61 2.97
C TRP A 90 -23.08 6.92 4.25
N ARG A 91 -23.20 7.58 5.41
CA ARG A 91 -22.82 7.01 6.70
C ARG A 91 -23.59 5.72 7.00
N LYS A 92 -24.90 5.72 6.79
CA LYS A 92 -25.77 4.55 7.02
C LYS A 92 -25.40 3.37 6.12
N LEU A 93 -24.98 3.64 4.88
CA LEU A 93 -24.62 2.59 3.92
C LEU A 93 -23.22 2.01 4.17
N HIS A 94 -22.25 2.86 4.52
CA HIS A 94 -20.83 2.50 4.42
C HIS A 94 -20.05 2.52 5.72
N THR A 95 -20.67 2.88 6.85
CA THR A 95 -19.96 2.92 8.14
C THR A 95 -20.62 2.04 9.19
N HIS A 96 -19.84 1.63 10.17
CA HIS A 96 -20.38 0.96 11.35
C HIS A 96 -21.07 1.98 12.26
N ASP A 97 -22.06 1.53 13.02
CA ASP A 97 -22.65 2.38 14.06
C ASP A 97 -21.63 2.69 15.17
N ASN A 98 -21.71 3.90 15.72
CA ASN A 98 -20.94 4.35 16.88
C ASN A 98 -19.41 4.28 16.73
N VAL A 99 -18.86 4.34 15.51
CA VAL A 99 -17.42 4.47 15.30
C VAL A 99 -17.01 5.91 15.05
N THR A 100 -15.84 6.30 15.56
CA THR A 100 -15.15 7.50 15.10
C THR A 100 -14.44 7.18 13.79
N PHE A 101 -14.66 7.99 12.76
CA PHE A 101 -14.09 7.73 11.44
C PHE A 101 -13.63 8.98 10.71
N SER A 102 -12.90 8.76 9.62
CA SER A 102 -12.63 9.76 8.58
C SER A 102 -12.78 9.14 7.20
N VAL A 103 -13.14 9.96 6.22
CA VAL A 103 -13.25 9.56 4.82
C VAL A 103 -12.03 10.05 4.03
N SER A 104 -11.42 9.14 3.29
CA SER A 104 -10.42 9.44 2.26
C SER A 104 -10.89 8.91 0.93
N GLY A 105 -10.46 9.52 -0.18
CA GLY A 105 -10.76 9.02 -1.51
C GLY A 105 -9.57 8.31 -2.12
N LEU A 106 -9.84 7.29 -2.92
CA LEU A 106 -8.86 6.57 -3.71
C LEU A 106 -9.33 6.45 -5.16
N LEU A 107 -8.62 7.10 -6.08
CA LEU A 107 -8.78 6.87 -7.51
C LEU A 107 -7.90 5.70 -7.93
N PHE A 108 -8.52 4.63 -8.41
CA PHE A 108 -7.84 3.42 -8.88
C PHE A 108 -7.88 3.38 -10.41
N VAL A 109 -6.76 3.63 -11.07
CA VAL A 109 -6.69 3.71 -12.53
C VAL A 109 -6.00 2.49 -13.12
N TYR A 110 -6.81 1.52 -13.51
CA TYR A 110 -6.36 0.28 -14.13
C TYR A 110 -6.25 0.40 -15.65
N ASN A 111 -5.13 -0.09 -16.19
CA ASN A 111 -4.92 -0.19 -17.62
C ASN A 111 -5.21 -1.60 -18.13
N HIS A 112 -6.39 -1.83 -18.70
CA HIS A 112 -6.86 -3.18 -19.02
C HIS A 112 -6.21 -3.80 -20.28
N ASP A 113 -5.59 -3.00 -21.15
CA ASP A 113 -4.86 -3.51 -22.31
C ASP A 113 -3.39 -3.84 -22.01
N GLY A 114 -2.87 -3.44 -20.84
CA GLY A 114 -1.49 -3.69 -20.44
C GLY A 114 -0.42 -2.88 -21.20
N GLU A 115 -0.81 -2.00 -22.12
CA GLU A 115 0.13 -1.32 -23.03
C GLU A 115 0.55 0.09 -22.56
N TYR A 116 0.11 0.55 -21.39
CA TYR A 116 0.43 1.86 -20.86
C TYR A 116 1.85 1.91 -20.27
N GLU A 117 2.77 2.50 -21.04
CA GLU A 117 4.18 2.67 -20.67
C GLU A 117 4.55 4.11 -20.30
N ALA A 118 3.63 5.05 -20.46
CA ALA A 118 3.88 6.46 -20.17
C ALA A 118 4.00 6.71 -18.66
N ASP A 119 4.70 7.78 -18.29
CA ASP A 119 4.80 8.22 -16.91
C ASP A 119 3.45 8.79 -16.44
N PHE A 120 2.68 7.97 -15.72
CA PHE A 120 1.34 8.31 -15.23
C PHE A 120 1.34 9.59 -14.36
N GLN A 121 2.43 9.86 -13.64
CA GLN A 121 2.53 11.02 -12.74
C GLN A 121 2.41 12.35 -13.50
N LYS A 122 2.77 12.37 -14.79
CA LYS A 122 2.59 13.55 -15.65
C LYS A 122 1.13 13.97 -15.81
N ASN A 123 0.19 13.04 -15.68
CA ASN A 123 -1.25 13.34 -15.73
C ASN A 123 -1.74 14.09 -14.47
N LEU A 124 -0.96 14.06 -13.38
CA LEU A 124 -1.33 14.67 -12.10
C LEU A 124 -0.70 16.05 -11.88
N VAL A 125 0.36 16.41 -12.62
CA VAL A 125 1.16 17.64 -12.43
C VAL A 125 0.33 18.93 -12.44
N HIS A 126 -0.77 18.96 -13.20
CA HIS A 126 -1.61 20.15 -13.35
C HIS A 126 -2.85 20.16 -12.43
N ILE A 127 -2.96 19.20 -11.52
CA ILE A 127 -4.04 19.15 -10.53
C ILE A 127 -3.58 19.92 -9.29
N ALA A 128 -4.09 21.13 -9.11
CA ALA A 128 -3.84 21.92 -7.91
C ALA A 128 -4.62 21.32 -6.73
N PRO A 129 -3.97 20.87 -5.64
CA PRO A 129 -4.69 20.31 -4.50
C PRO A 129 -5.77 21.24 -3.93
N GLU A 130 -5.55 22.55 -4.01
CA GLU A 130 -6.47 23.59 -3.53
C GLU A 130 -7.78 23.62 -4.34
N SER A 131 -7.76 23.18 -5.61
CA SER A 131 -8.96 23.14 -6.44
C SER A 131 -9.92 22.01 -6.05
N LEU A 132 -9.44 21.01 -5.32
CA LEU A 132 -10.23 19.83 -4.91
C LEU A 132 -11.12 20.10 -3.70
N GLN A 133 -10.91 21.22 -3.00
CA GLN A 133 -11.79 21.71 -1.92
C GLN A 133 -12.13 20.65 -0.85
N LEU A 134 -11.17 19.78 -0.56
CA LEU A 134 -11.35 18.66 0.36
C LEU A 134 -11.65 19.14 1.80
N PRO A 135 -12.47 18.39 2.56
CA PRO A 135 -12.63 18.64 3.98
C PRO A 135 -11.31 18.57 4.72
N ARG A 136 -11.21 19.31 5.83
CA ARG A 136 -10.00 19.35 6.63
C ARG A 136 -9.67 17.96 7.19
N GLY A 137 -8.51 17.43 6.81
CA GLY A 137 -8.01 16.15 7.29
C GLY A 137 -8.37 14.96 6.39
N SER A 138 -9.24 15.14 5.40
CA SER A 138 -9.44 14.19 4.31
C SER A 138 -8.26 14.21 3.34
N LYS A 139 -8.05 13.10 2.66
CA LYS A 139 -6.97 12.93 1.67
C LYS A 139 -7.52 12.26 0.42
N LEU A 140 -6.86 12.54 -0.71
CA LEU A 140 -7.06 11.82 -1.94
C LEU A 140 -5.76 11.11 -2.33
N PHE A 141 -5.90 9.85 -2.72
CA PHE A 141 -4.81 9.03 -3.24
C PHE A 141 -5.15 8.62 -4.66
N VAL A 142 -4.12 8.47 -5.49
CA VAL A 142 -4.26 7.94 -6.85
C VAL A 142 -3.30 6.77 -6.99
N LEU A 143 -3.83 5.61 -7.35
CA LEU A 143 -3.05 4.44 -7.75
C LEU A 143 -3.14 4.32 -9.26
N GLY A 144 -2.04 4.62 -9.94
CA GLY A 144 -1.92 4.44 -11.38
C GLY A 144 -1.54 3.01 -11.74
N PRO A 145 -1.39 2.71 -13.05
CA PRO A 145 -1.06 1.37 -13.52
C PRO A 145 0.19 0.77 -12.86
N ARG A 146 1.23 1.59 -12.64
CA ARG A 146 2.49 1.15 -12.02
C ARG A 146 2.31 0.80 -10.55
N GLU A 147 1.59 1.61 -9.77
CA GLU A 147 1.33 1.32 -8.37
C GLU A 147 0.44 0.08 -8.21
N ILE A 148 -0.57 -0.06 -9.07
CA ILE A 148 -1.43 -1.25 -9.10
C ILE A 148 -0.62 -2.50 -9.43
N PHE A 149 0.25 -2.44 -10.44
CA PHE A 149 1.15 -3.53 -10.80
C PHE A 149 2.06 -3.95 -9.66
N TRP A 150 2.64 -2.98 -8.95
CA TRP A 150 3.48 -3.21 -7.79
C TRP A 150 2.72 -3.95 -6.68
N LEU A 151 1.55 -3.44 -6.31
CA LEU A 151 0.72 -4.04 -5.26
C LEU A 151 0.19 -5.43 -5.68
N ASP A 152 -0.15 -5.63 -6.95
CA ASP A 152 -0.65 -6.91 -7.49
C ASP A 152 0.42 -8.02 -7.43
N ASN A 153 1.68 -7.65 -7.69
CA ASN A 153 2.82 -8.56 -7.56
C ASN A 153 3.18 -8.83 -6.10
N ILE A 154 3.08 -7.85 -5.20
CA ILE A 154 3.17 -8.10 -3.75
C ILE A 154 2.12 -9.12 -3.33
N ARG A 155 0.85 -8.91 -3.72
CA ARG A 155 -0.24 -9.85 -3.41
C ARG A 155 0.08 -11.25 -3.91
N ALA A 156 0.45 -11.37 -5.19
CA ALA A 156 0.76 -12.66 -5.80
C ALA A 156 1.93 -13.37 -5.09
N ASP A 157 2.97 -12.64 -4.71
CA ASP A 157 4.11 -13.22 -4.02
C ASP A 157 3.76 -13.67 -2.60
N ILE A 158 2.99 -12.89 -1.84
CA ILE A 158 2.48 -13.31 -0.51
C ILE A 158 1.65 -14.59 -0.64
N GLN A 159 0.73 -14.65 -1.59
CA GLN A 159 -0.10 -15.84 -1.83
C GLN A 159 0.73 -17.06 -2.20
N ARG A 160 1.74 -16.89 -3.05
CA ARG A 160 2.68 -17.94 -3.44
C ARG A 160 3.49 -18.42 -2.23
N MET A 161 4.05 -17.53 -1.41
CA MET A 161 4.80 -17.87 -0.21
C MET A 161 3.94 -18.61 0.83
N ARG A 162 2.67 -18.21 0.96
CA ARG A 162 1.68 -18.87 1.83
C ARG A 162 1.26 -20.25 1.30
N GLY A 163 1.20 -20.42 -0.02
CA GLY A 163 0.77 -21.66 -0.68
C GLY A 163 1.84 -22.76 -0.83
N LYS A 164 3.09 -22.51 -0.43
CA LYS A 164 4.16 -23.52 -0.47
C LYS A 164 3.86 -24.68 0.48
N ALA A 165 4.35 -25.89 0.14
CA ALA A 165 4.22 -27.08 0.98
C ALA A 165 4.78 -26.85 2.40
N THR A 166 5.85 -26.08 2.51
CA THR A 166 6.29 -25.45 3.76
C THR A 166 6.06 -23.94 3.62
N PRO A 167 5.00 -23.38 4.23
CA PRO A 167 4.69 -21.96 4.10
C PRO A 167 5.80 -21.07 4.65
N GLU A 168 6.23 -20.09 3.86
CA GLU A 168 7.20 -19.06 4.30
C GLU A 168 6.50 -17.92 5.04
N VAL A 169 5.24 -17.65 4.67
CA VAL A 169 4.36 -16.68 5.32
C VAL A 169 3.15 -17.45 5.90
N PRO A 170 2.80 -17.25 7.18
CA PRO A 170 1.67 -17.95 7.80
C PRO A 170 0.32 -17.40 7.31
N ALA A 171 -0.75 -17.93 7.91
CA ALA A 171 -2.11 -17.46 7.66
C ALA A 171 -2.28 -15.96 8.02
N PRO A 172 -3.20 -15.23 7.34
CA PRO A 172 -3.38 -13.78 7.50
C PRO A 172 -3.53 -13.30 8.94
N GLU A 173 -4.18 -14.06 9.81
CA GLU A 173 -4.40 -13.72 11.22
C GLU A 173 -3.11 -13.54 12.03
N HIS A 174 -2.02 -14.17 11.55
CA HIS A 174 -0.67 -14.11 12.12
C HIS A 174 0.24 -13.07 11.46
N CYS A 175 -0.31 -12.27 10.56
CA CYS A 175 0.40 -11.25 9.80
C CYS A 175 -0.10 -9.85 10.15
N PHE A 176 0.75 -8.84 9.99
CA PHE A 176 0.42 -7.43 10.22
C PHE A 176 1.38 -6.55 9.42
N PHE A 177 0.83 -5.54 8.74
CA PHE A 177 1.64 -4.53 8.08
C PHE A 177 2.27 -3.62 9.14
N PHE A 178 3.54 -3.28 8.91
CA PHE A 178 4.32 -2.54 9.88
C PHE A 178 3.93 -1.06 9.91
N HIS A 179 3.88 -0.53 11.13
CA HIS A 179 3.58 0.87 11.40
C HIS A 179 4.64 1.44 12.34
N PRO A 180 5.63 2.21 11.82
CA PRO A 180 6.74 2.71 12.62
C PRO A 180 6.27 3.67 13.73
N GLN A 181 6.98 3.68 14.85
CA GLN A 181 6.73 4.71 15.88
C GLN A 181 7.10 6.09 15.32
N LEU A 182 6.15 7.03 15.32
CA LEU A 182 6.41 8.39 14.84
C LEU A 182 6.86 9.25 16.02
N MET A 183 7.82 10.15 15.78
CA MET A 183 8.39 11.06 16.81
C MET A 183 7.34 11.85 17.60
N ARG A 184 6.18 12.13 16.99
CA ARG A 184 5.09 12.91 17.61
C ARG A 184 3.82 12.10 17.88
N ARG A 185 3.72 10.85 17.39
CA ARG A 185 2.52 10.02 17.49
C ARG A 185 2.93 8.56 17.64
N ALA A 186 2.61 7.98 18.79
CA ALA A 186 2.80 6.55 19.01
C ALA A 186 1.76 5.74 18.21
N ASN A 187 2.11 4.52 17.84
CA ASN A 187 1.12 3.55 17.39
C ASN A 187 0.21 3.18 18.58
N LEU A 188 -1.06 3.58 18.48
CA LEU A 188 -2.07 3.40 19.52
C LEU A 188 -2.82 2.07 19.39
N GLN A 189 -2.79 1.45 18.20
CA GLN A 189 -3.64 0.32 17.85
C GLN A 189 -2.85 -0.95 17.44
N VAL A 190 -1.72 -1.23 18.10
CA VAL A 190 -0.76 -2.32 17.76
C VAL A 190 -1.42 -3.70 17.53
N LYS A 191 -2.52 -4.02 18.21
CA LYS A 191 -3.24 -5.29 18.03
C LYS A 191 -4.34 -5.25 16.96
N LYS A 192 -4.91 -4.07 16.72
CA LYS A 192 -6.11 -3.88 15.90
C LYS A 192 -5.78 -3.40 14.49
N ALA A 193 -4.93 -2.39 14.37
CA ALA A 193 -4.45 -1.85 13.11
C ALA A 193 -3.38 -2.77 12.51
N LYS A 194 -3.84 -3.83 11.82
CA LYS A 194 -2.98 -4.77 11.10
C LYS A 194 -2.84 -4.43 9.61
N ALA A 195 -3.78 -3.67 9.06
CA ALA A 195 -3.89 -3.39 7.63
C ALA A 195 -2.86 -2.37 7.15
N ALA A 196 -2.43 -2.46 5.89
CA ALA A 196 -1.61 -1.41 5.29
C ALA A 196 -2.44 -0.12 5.19
N THR A 197 -1.91 1.03 5.62
CA THR A 197 -2.63 2.30 5.39
C THR A 197 -2.48 2.76 3.94
N LEU A 198 -3.24 3.77 3.52
CA LEU A 198 -3.07 4.39 2.21
C LEU A 198 -1.62 4.88 1.99
N GLU A 199 -1.00 5.47 3.01
CA GLU A 199 0.41 5.88 2.96
C GLU A 199 1.35 4.68 2.78
N THR A 200 1.08 3.56 3.47
CA THR A 200 1.85 2.32 3.28
C THR A 200 1.76 1.84 1.83
N LEU A 201 0.55 1.81 1.23
CA LEU A 201 0.37 1.33 -0.15
C LEU A 201 1.09 2.20 -1.19
N THR A 202 1.28 3.49 -0.91
CA THR A 202 2.04 4.42 -1.76
C THR A 202 3.54 4.50 -1.44
N SER A 203 4.00 3.79 -0.40
CA SER A 203 5.39 3.82 0.04
C SER A 203 6.29 3.00 -0.88
N PRO A 204 7.55 3.43 -1.13
CA PRO A 204 8.55 2.59 -1.80
C PRO A 204 9.00 1.38 -0.96
N ILE A 205 8.66 1.37 0.34
CA ILE A 205 8.97 0.29 1.28
C ILE A 205 7.65 -0.13 1.94
N ILE A 206 7.20 -1.35 1.66
CA ILE A 206 6.07 -1.99 2.33
C ILE A 206 6.62 -3.14 3.17
N ILE A 207 6.30 -3.15 4.46
CA ILE A 207 6.82 -4.13 5.40
C ILE A 207 5.66 -4.94 5.95
N LEU A 208 5.73 -6.25 5.79
CA LEU A 208 4.82 -7.23 6.38
C LEU A 208 5.58 -7.97 7.47
N GLU A 209 5.09 -7.88 8.70
CA GLU A 209 5.55 -8.73 9.79
C GLU A 209 4.63 -9.94 9.93
N HIS A 210 5.22 -11.06 10.35
CA HIS A 210 4.47 -12.26 10.69
C HIS A 210 5.11 -13.02 11.83
N ARG A 211 4.29 -13.81 12.54
CA ARG A 211 4.75 -14.69 13.61
C ARG A 211 4.25 -16.09 13.35
N ASP A 212 5.15 -17.05 13.17
CA ASP A 212 4.75 -18.44 12.98
C ASP A 212 4.25 -18.99 14.34
N PRO A 213 2.99 -19.45 14.46
CA PRO A 213 2.50 -20.05 15.70
C PRO A 213 3.31 -21.28 16.14
N ARG A 214 4.03 -21.93 15.22
CA ARG A 214 4.93 -23.07 15.50
C ARG A 214 6.26 -22.62 16.11
N ARG A 215 6.63 -21.34 15.96
CA ARG A 215 7.86 -20.73 16.47
C ARG A 215 7.55 -19.36 17.09
N PRO A 216 6.88 -19.33 18.26
CA PRO A 216 6.30 -18.11 18.82
C PRO A 216 7.32 -17.02 19.18
N VAL A 217 8.58 -17.40 19.40
CA VAL A 217 9.68 -16.46 19.66
C VAL A 217 10.20 -15.81 18.38
N SER A 218 10.02 -16.46 17.22
CA SER A 218 10.55 -15.98 15.95
C SER A 218 9.62 -14.98 15.29
N ARG A 219 10.22 -13.86 14.85
CA ARG A 219 9.56 -12.82 14.06
C ARG A 219 10.05 -12.93 12.61
N GLY A 220 9.12 -12.97 11.67
CA GLY A 220 9.41 -12.82 10.25
C GLY A 220 9.13 -11.40 9.80
N VAL A 221 10.06 -10.80 9.06
CA VAL A 221 9.93 -9.48 8.47
C VAL A 221 10.17 -9.61 6.97
N LEU A 222 9.14 -9.28 6.20
CA LEU A 222 9.18 -9.28 4.74
C LEU A 222 9.09 -7.85 4.25
N ILE A 223 10.14 -7.39 3.56
CA ILE A 223 10.27 -6.02 3.08
C ILE A 223 10.16 -6.03 1.57
N PHE A 224 9.07 -5.49 1.07
CA PHE A 224 8.85 -5.23 -0.35
C PHE A 224 9.40 -3.86 -0.71
N TYR A 225 10.42 -3.86 -1.56
CA TYR A 225 11.13 -2.67 -1.96
C TYR A 225 10.96 -2.37 -3.45
N SER A 226 10.43 -1.18 -3.76
CA SER A 226 9.99 -0.83 -5.11
C SER A 226 11.12 -0.33 -6.03
N ARG A 227 12.33 -0.14 -5.50
CA ARG A 227 13.47 0.37 -6.29
C ARG A 227 14.34 -0.79 -6.80
N PRO A 228 15.00 -0.64 -7.96
CA PRO A 228 15.62 -1.75 -8.68
C PRO A 228 16.91 -2.29 -8.03
N GLY A 229 17.52 -1.60 -7.07
CA GLY A 229 18.76 -2.03 -6.45
C GLY A 229 20.01 -1.79 -7.31
N ASP A 230 20.04 -0.69 -8.05
CA ASP A 230 21.17 -0.37 -8.96
C ASP A 230 22.41 0.14 -8.21
N THR A 231 22.23 0.73 -7.03
CA THR A 231 23.32 1.38 -6.28
C THR A 231 23.46 0.83 -4.86
N VAL A 232 24.66 0.96 -4.30
CA VAL A 232 24.93 0.55 -2.91
C VAL A 232 24.20 1.46 -1.92
N ASP A 233 24.22 2.79 -2.16
CA ASP A 233 23.58 3.78 -1.30
C ASP A 233 22.08 3.51 -1.09
N GLU A 234 21.40 3.00 -2.13
CA GLU A 234 20.01 2.60 -2.08
C GLU A 234 19.75 1.53 -1.01
N PHE A 235 20.59 0.49 -0.98
CA PHE A 235 20.49 -0.58 0.00
C PHE A 235 21.04 -0.19 1.38
N MET A 236 22.06 0.67 1.45
CA MET A 236 22.51 1.23 2.73
C MET A 236 21.38 2.01 3.41
N TYR A 237 20.68 2.86 2.66
CA TYR A 237 19.50 3.57 3.16
C TYR A 237 18.40 2.61 3.63
N LEU A 238 18.20 1.50 2.91
CA LEU A 238 17.24 0.47 3.32
C LEU A 238 17.66 -0.21 4.65
N ILE A 239 18.94 -0.56 4.82
CA ILE A 239 19.47 -1.14 6.06
C ILE A 239 19.33 -0.14 7.22
N ASP A 240 19.65 1.14 7.01
CA ASP A 240 19.43 2.20 8.00
C ASP A 240 17.97 2.32 8.39
N THR A 241 17.05 2.17 7.42
CA THR A 241 15.62 2.19 7.67
C THR A 241 15.20 1.01 8.57
N MET A 242 15.71 -0.20 8.30
CA MET A 242 15.44 -1.37 9.14
C MET A 242 15.94 -1.19 10.57
N ARG A 243 17.16 -0.66 10.71
CA ARG A 243 17.76 -0.36 12.01
C ARG A 243 16.95 0.68 12.78
N LYS A 244 16.58 1.78 12.12
CA LYS A 244 15.76 2.85 12.71
C LYS A 244 14.41 2.35 13.22
N TYR A 245 13.88 1.30 12.61
CA TYR A 245 12.60 0.70 12.94
C TYR A 245 12.72 -0.52 13.88
N ASP A 246 13.91 -0.81 14.41
CA ASP A 246 14.17 -1.95 15.29
C ASP A 246 13.71 -3.29 14.69
N LEU A 247 13.94 -3.45 13.38
CA LEU A 247 13.59 -4.67 12.63
C LEU A 247 14.71 -5.71 12.61
N LEU A 248 15.83 -5.45 13.29
CA LEU A 248 17.03 -6.29 13.30
C LEU A 248 17.32 -6.76 14.74
N ASP A 249 17.14 -8.06 14.99
CA ASP A 249 17.51 -8.73 16.25
C ASP A 249 17.74 -10.24 16.03
N GLU A 250 18.23 -10.92 17.06
CA GLU A 250 18.56 -12.37 17.04
C GLU A 250 17.38 -13.29 16.72
N ASN A 251 16.14 -12.85 16.96
CA ASN A 251 14.92 -13.64 16.78
C ASN A 251 14.18 -13.28 15.49
N THR A 252 14.73 -12.35 14.71
CA THR A 252 14.08 -11.78 13.53
C THR A 252 14.73 -12.26 12.24
N THR A 253 13.94 -12.91 11.39
CA THR A 253 14.37 -13.21 10.02
C THR A 253 13.87 -12.13 9.08
N VAL A 254 14.79 -11.44 8.41
CA VAL A 254 14.46 -10.38 7.44
C VAL A 254 14.67 -10.88 6.01
N THR A 255 13.68 -10.69 5.16
CA THR A 255 13.77 -10.95 3.71
C THR A 255 13.36 -9.71 2.94
N VAL A 256 14.24 -9.21 2.09
CA VAL A 256 13.98 -8.11 1.15
C VAL A 256 13.62 -8.69 -0.21
N LYS A 257 12.54 -8.18 -0.79
CA LYS A 257 12.06 -8.53 -2.12
C LYS A 257 11.88 -7.31 -2.99
N THR A 258 12.42 -7.37 -4.19
CA THR A 258 12.31 -6.31 -5.19
C THR A 258 11.61 -6.82 -6.43
N LEU A 259 10.66 -6.04 -6.95
CA LEU A 259 10.06 -6.25 -8.26
C LEU A 259 10.88 -5.53 -9.33
N GLY A 260 11.12 -6.19 -10.47
CA GLY A 260 11.90 -5.59 -11.57
C GLY A 260 13.34 -5.28 -11.15
N ALA A 261 13.94 -6.12 -10.31
CA ALA A 261 15.28 -5.91 -9.78
C ALA A 261 16.31 -5.83 -10.91
N SER A 262 17.27 -4.93 -10.74
CA SER A 262 18.44 -4.81 -11.60
C SER A 262 19.17 -6.16 -11.70
N PRO A 263 19.76 -6.51 -12.86
CA PRO A 263 20.57 -7.73 -12.98
C PRO A 263 21.74 -7.78 -11.99
N ILE A 264 22.20 -6.62 -11.51
CA ILE A 264 23.29 -6.49 -10.54
C ILE A 264 22.80 -6.31 -9.09
N SER A 265 21.49 -6.32 -8.84
CA SER A 265 20.91 -6.03 -7.52
C SER A 265 21.44 -6.94 -6.41
N SER A 266 21.58 -8.24 -6.67
CA SER A 266 22.10 -9.20 -5.68
C SER A 266 23.55 -8.93 -5.27
N PRO A 267 24.52 -8.80 -6.21
CA PRO A 267 25.88 -8.42 -5.83
C PRO A 267 25.97 -6.98 -5.25
N THR A 268 25.11 -6.05 -5.69
CA THR A 268 25.03 -4.71 -5.11
C THR A 268 24.54 -4.74 -3.65
N PHE A 269 23.54 -5.55 -3.34
CA PHE A 269 23.06 -5.74 -1.96
C PHE A 269 24.15 -6.33 -1.06
N GLN A 270 24.88 -7.35 -1.52
CA GLN A 270 26.00 -7.93 -0.77
C GLN A 270 27.11 -6.90 -0.49
N LYS A 271 27.45 -6.08 -1.50
CA LYS A 271 28.38 -4.96 -1.33
C LYS A 271 27.87 -3.96 -0.29
N ALA A 272 26.59 -3.62 -0.31
CA ALA A 272 25.98 -2.73 0.65
C ALA A 272 26.03 -3.28 2.07
N GLN A 273 25.76 -4.57 2.29
CA GLN A 273 25.92 -5.20 3.60
C GLN A 273 27.35 -5.07 4.12
N LEU A 274 28.35 -5.37 3.27
CA LEU A 274 29.77 -5.27 3.65
C LEU A 274 30.16 -3.83 3.99
N GLN A 275 29.85 -2.88 3.10
CA GLN A 275 30.16 -1.46 3.32
C GLN A 275 29.46 -0.88 4.56
N TYR A 276 28.21 -1.28 4.80
CA TYR A 276 27.47 -0.86 5.99
C TYR A 276 28.17 -1.32 7.27
N ILE A 277 28.59 -2.60 7.31
CA ILE A 277 29.25 -3.19 8.48
C ILE A 277 30.63 -2.58 8.70
N GLU A 278 31.42 -2.40 7.64
CA GLU A 278 32.73 -1.73 7.72
C GLU A 278 32.59 -0.29 8.24
N GLY A 279 31.54 0.41 7.83
CA GLY A 279 31.24 1.77 8.28
C GLY A 279 30.83 1.89 9.76
N LEU A 280 30.31 0.82 10.38
CA LEU A 280 29.89 0.83 11.78
C LEU A 280 31.07 0.80 12.77
N THR A 281 32.10 0.00 12.47
CA THR A 281 33.14 -0.33 13.46
C THR A 281 34.57 -0.29 12.94
N GLY A 282 34.79 0.07 11.67
CA GLY A 282 36.06 -0.16 10.98
C GLY A 282 36.27 -1.64 10.63
N SER A 283 37.20 -1.92 9.72
CA SER A 283 37.44 -3.27 9.19
C SER A 283 37.88 -4.25 10.28
N GLY A 284 37.23 -5.42 10.36
CA GLY A 284 37.66 -6.55 11.20
C GLY A 284 37.07 -6.61 12.62
N VAL A 285 36.18 -5.68 12.99
CA VAL A 285 35.48 -5.69 14.29
C VAL A 285 34.13 -6.39 14.16
N TYR A 286 33.87 -7.34 15.07
CA TYR A 286 32.62 -8.10 15.12
C TYR A 286 31.59 -7.39 16.01
N THR A 287 30.34 -7.32 15.55
CA THR A 287 29.20 -6.82 16.33
C THR A 287 27.95 -7.62 16.01
N ASP A 288 27.05 -7.75 16.99
CA ASP A 288 25.74 -8.40 16.82
C ASP A 288 24.94 -7.74 15.69
N LEU A 289 24.93 -6.40 15.63
CA LEU A 289 24.29 -5.67 14.53
C LEU A 289 24.89 -6.05 13.17
N GLY A 290 26.21 -6.23 13.09
CA GLY A 290 26.86 -6.69 11.87
C GLY A 290 26.43 -8.10 11.45
N GLU A 291 26.19 -9.00 12.40
CA GLU A 291 25.59 -10.31 12.11
C GLU A 291 24.14 -10.20 11.63
N TYR A 292 23.32 -9.38 12.29
CA TYR A 292 21.93 -9.16 11.89
C TYR A 292 21.86 -8.60 10.47
N VAL A 293 22.75 -7.65 10.12
CA VAL A 293 22.84 -7.10 8.75
C VAL A 293 23.26 -8.18 7.75
N LYS A 294 24.25 -9.03 8.07
CA LYS A 294 24.65 -10.17 7.19
C LYS A 294 23.53 -11.18 7.00
N ALA A 295 22.69 -11.37 8.01
CA ALA A 295 21.59 -12.34 7.99
C ALA A 295 20.39 -11.90 7.14
N ILE A 296 20.32 -10.62 6.73
CA ILE A 296 19.25 -10.14 5.84
C ILE A 296 19.34 -10.90 4.51
N ARG A 297 18.25 -11.56 4.12
CA ARG A 297 18.13 -12.24 2.83
C ARG A 297 17.65 -11.26 1.77
N TYR A 298 18.27 -11.28 0.61
CA TYR A 298 17.80 -10.54 -0.57
C TYR A 298 17.34 -11.52 -1.65
N GLU A 299 16.08 -11.39 -2.05
CA GLU A 299 15.40 -12.33 -2.94
C GLU A 299 14.55 -11.57 -3.97
N PRO A 300 15.12 -11.21 -5.14
CA PRO A 300 14.36 -10.63 -6.24
C PRO A 300 13.14 -11.48 -6.61
N MET A 301 12.02 -10.83 -6.93
CA MET A 301 10.82 -11.51 -7.40
C MET A 301 11.09 -12.06 -8.81
N ARG A 302 11.03 -13.38 -8.97
CA ARG A 302 11.32 -14.05 -10.26
C ARG A 302 10.06 -14.29 -11.10
N GLU A 303 8.93 -14.53 -10.44
CA GLU A 303 7.64 -14.77 -11.09
C GLU A 303 6.82 -13.48 -11.05
N THR A 304 7.10 -12.59 -12.00
CA THR A 304 6.33 -11.38 -12.18
C THR A 304 5.08 -11.72 -12.99
N ARG A 305 3.90 -11.35 -12.50
CA ARG A 305 2.71 -11.32 -13.35
C ARG A 305 2.92 -10.23 -14.39
N THR A 306 3.21 -10.62 -15.63
CA THR A 306 3.47 -9.70 -16.75
C THR A 306 2.20 -9.27 -17.48
N VAL A 307 1.12 -10.04 -17.32
CA VAL A 307 -0.17 -9.76 -17.94
C VAL A 307 -1.19 -9.60 -16.83
N TYR A 308 -1.89 -8.48 -16.83
CA TYR A 308 -2.99 -8.26 -15.91
C TYR A 308 -4.14 -9.21 -16.27
N SER A 309 -4.86 -9.68 -15.27
CA SER A 309 -5.99 -10.58 -15.51
C SER A 309 -7.07 -9.88 -16.34
N ASN A 310 -7.67 -10.57 -17.32
CA ASN A 310 -8.86 -10.10 -18.07
C ASN A 310 -10.12 -9.98 -17.19
N ILE A 311 -9.98 -9.95 -15.86
CA ILE A 311 -11.05 -10.12 -14.89
C ILE A 311 -11.49 -8.78 -14.31
N ASP A 312 -12.80 -8.61 -14.31
CA ASP A 312 -13.65 -7.76 -13.46
C ASP A 312 -12.91 -7.08 -12.29
N LEU A 313 -13.02 -5.76 -12.21
CA LEU A 313 -12.43 -4.95 -11.13
C LEU A 313 -13.01 -5.30 -9.74
N GLY A 314 -14.02 -6.16 -9.65
CA GLY A 314 -14.65 -6.61 -8.41
C GLY A 314 -15.99 -5.93 -8.19
N THR A 315 -16.69 -5.58 -9.28
CA THR A 315 -17.97 -4.86 -9.23
C THR A 315 -19.17 -5.80 -9.10
N TRP A 316 -19.00 -7.12 -9.16
CA TRP A 316 -20.08 -8.08 -8.96
C TRP A 316 -19.75 -9.08 -7.83
N GLY A 317 -20.54 -9.03 -6.76
CA GLY A 317 -20.44 -9.88 -5.58
C GLY A 317 -20.86 -9.16 -4.31
#